data_AF-A0A944TI39-F1
#
_entry.id   AF-A0A944TI39-F1
#
_cell.length_a   1.000
_cell.length_b   1.000
_cell.length_c   1.000
_cell.angle_alpha   90.00
_cell.angle_beta   90.00
_cell.angle_gamma   90.00
#
_symmetry.space_group_name_H-M   'P 1'
#
loop_
_entity.id
_entity.type
_entity.pdbx_description
1 polymer ?
#
loop_
_entity_poly.entity_id
_entity_poly.type
_entity_poly.pdbx_seq_one_letter_code
_entity_poly.pdbx_strand_id
1 'polypeptide(L)'
;MAKRKRRQRYNGPDLTDHIDLNPGDNFEITLGAINDAGDTVAEIYGAPVIVSGGLPGEVVIAEVQKKFPERIAAIVAQVLEPADERIEPACKYFLACSGCQWQHVSYDHQLQLKRERVQREIANYETLSGVEVDMTVESQRRFKYRNHGRFTIGKYEDSGEVGYKNAVTRQFVRIEECLLMDEKVNDTIALVQDKMEGQTQMSIRVGVNTDSMLVQPKMEIPGLDLVTGVQHYEEEVRGSRFTVAASSFFQVNTGQLSRAVDEVRELLELRGDEVMVDAYCGVGVFAVLMSPYVKRVVGIEESVSAIEDANLNLNGATNVEFIEGKTEHVMADWQDEDSVDVLLLDPPRVGCHPDVLESVKKLQPKKVLMISCEPAAMARDLDLLCDGGMYQLDTVRPVDMFPQTRHVETISVLSFQGIQG
;
A
#
# COMPACT_ATOMS: atom_id res chain seq x y z
N MET A 1 0.63 -16.81 -2.66
CA MET A 1 -0.80 -16.63 -2.29
C MET A 1 -0.95 -16.51 -0.78
N ALA A 2 -1.12 -15.28 -0.25
CA ALA A 2 -1.37 -15.08 1.17
C ALA A 2 -2.69 -15.78 1.56
N LYS A 3 -2.62 -16.77 2.46
CA LYS A 3 -3.81 -17.38 3.08
C LYS A 3 -4.66 -16.25 3.65
N ARG A 4 -5.88 -16.10 3.12
CA ARG A 4 -6.90 -15.16 3.62
C ARG A 4 -7.03 -15.40 5.13
N LYS A 5 -6.43 -14.55 5.99
CA LYS A 5 -6.66 -14.60 7.44
C LYS A 5 -8.19 -14.63 7.61
N ARG A 6 -8.73 -15.70 8.19
CA ARG A 6 -10.14 -15.72 8.62
C ARG A 6 -10.29 -14.47 9.48
N ARG A 7 -11.20 -13.55 9.11
CA ARG A 7 -11.54 -12.40 9.96
C ARG A 7 -11.80 -12.98 11.35
N GLN A 8 -10.98 -12.63 12.33
CA GLN A 8 -11.26 -12.97 13.72
C GLN A 8 -12.62 -12.34 14.02
N ARG A 9 -13.63 -13.19 14.21
CA ARG A 9 -14.95 -12.72 14.60
C ARG A 9 -14.82 -12.25 16.04
N TYR A 10 -15.33 -11.06 16.31
CA TYR A 10 -15.46 -10.58 17.67
C TYR A 10 -16.31 -11.57 18.47
N ASN A 11 -15.79 -12.00 19.62
CA ASN A 11 -16.43 -12.97 20.52
C ASN A 11 -16.66 -12.36 21.92
N GLY A 12 -16.52 -11.04 22.06
CA GLY A 12 -16.78 -10.33 23.33
C GLY A 12 -18.27 -10.04 23.55
N PRO A 13 -18.61 -9.34 24.65
CA PRO A 13 -19.97 -8.90 24.92
C PRO A 13 -20.45 -7.91 23.86
N ASP A 14 -21.76 -7.84 23.62
CA ASP A 14 -22.32 -6.79 22.75
C ASP A 14 -22.22 -5.44 23.47
N LEU A 15 -21.28 -4.61 23.04
CA LEU A 15 -21.02 -3.26 23.55
C LEU A 15 -22.03 -2.23 23.04
N THR A 16 -22.95 -2.64 22.17
CA THR A 16 -23.87 -1.72 21.50
C THR A 16 -25.33 -2.02 21.82
N ASP A 17 -25.63 -3.15 22.44
CA ASP A 17 -26.99 -3.64 22.70
C ASP A 17 -27.93 -2.60 23.34
N HIS A 18 -27.43 -1.83 24.30
CA HIS A 18 -28.12 -0.80 25.07
C HIS A 18 -28.32 0.52 24.31
N ILE A 19 -27.73 0.67 23.12
CA ILE A 19 -27.87 1.85 22.28
C ILE A 19 -29.06 1.69 21.33
N ASP A 20 -30.07 2.54 21.46
CA ASP A 20 -31.22 2.59 20.54
C ASP A 20 -30.90 3.43 19.31
N LEU A 21 -29.99 2.91 18.47
CA LEU A 21 -29.62 3.47 17.17
C LEU A 21 -29.59 2.36 16.12
N ASN A 22 -30.31 2.57 15.03
CA ASN A 22 -30.49 1.63 13.94
C ASN A 22 -29.94 2.20 12.62
N PRO A 23 -29.62 1.36 11.62
CA PRO A 23 -29.20 1.84 10.31
C PRO A 23 -30.17 2.88 9.72
N GLY A 24 -29.65 4.04 9.32
CA GLY A 24 -30.40 5.20 8.84
C GLY A 24 -30.71 6.26 9.90
N ASP A 25 -30.54 5.95 11.19
CA ASP A 25 -30.70 6.95 12.25
C ASP A 25 -29.55 7.96 12.24
N ASN A 26 -29.86 9.20 12.60
CA ASN A 26 -28.92 10.31 12.66
C ASN A 26 -28.73 10.79 14.10
N PHE A 27 -27.50 11.15 14.46
CA PHE A 27 -27.18 11.68 15.78
C PHE A 27 -26.02 12.68 15.69
N GLU A 28 -26.03 13.66 16.58
CA GLU A 28 -24.92 14.63 16.72
C GLU A 28 -23.79 14.02 17.55
N ILE A 29 -22.54 14.19 17.12
CA ILE A 29 -21.37 13.71 17.85
C ILE A 29 -20.13 14.56 17.56
N THR A 30 -19.29 14.74 18.58
CA THR A 30 -17.94 15.31 18.43
C THR A 30 -16.94 14.20 18.12
N LEU A 31 -16.14 14.40 17.08
CA LEU A 31 -15.21 13.41 16.57
C LEU A 31 -13.85 13.47 17.27
N GLY A 32 -13.35 12.30 17.67
CA GLY A 32 -12.02 12.14 18.26
C GLY A 32 -10.94 11.86 17.22
N ALA A 33 -9.87 11.17 17.66
CA ALA A 33 -8.71 10.88 16.81
C ALA A 33 -9.05 9.98 15.61
N ILE A 34 -8.17 9.99 14.60
CA ILE A 34 -8.22 9.07 13.47
C ILE A 34 -7.54 7.75 13.84
N ASN A 35 -8.23 6.63 13.58
CA ASN A 35 -7.69 5.29 13.73
C ASN A 35 -6.87 4.85 12.51
N ASP A 36 -6.24 3.68 12.60
CA ASP A 36 -5.42 3.15 11.49
C ASP A 36 -6.22 2.82 10.22
N ALA A 37 -7.55 2.73 10.31
CA ALA A 37 -8.45 2.55 9.17
C ALA A 37 -8.81 3.87 8.47
N GLY A 38 -8.28 5.00 8.93
CA GLY A 38 -8.49 6.33 8.33
C GLY A 38 -9.83 6.95 8.71
N ASP A 39 -10.53 6.37 9.70
CA ASP A 39 -11.82 6.85 10.19
C ASP A 39 -11.63 7.50 11.57
N THR A 40 -12.48 8.46 11.91
CA THR A 40 -12.52 9.01 13.27
C THR A 40 -13.17 8.06 14.25
N VAL A 41 -12.73 8.09 15.50
CA VAL A 41 -13.35 7.36 16.59
C VAL A 41 -14.02 8.30 17.57
N ALA A 42 -15.17 7.89 18.07
CA ALA A 42 -15.93 8.59 19.10
C ALA A 42 -16.65 7.56 19.99
N GLU A 43 -17.35 8.02 21.00
CA GLU A 43 -18.11 7.17 21.91
C GLU A 43 -19.49 7.77 22.15
N ILE A 44 -20.51 6.92 22.20
CA ILE A 44 -21.87 7.32 22.59
C ILE A 44 -22.38 6.41 23.71
N TYR A 45 -22.64 7.00 24.88
CA TYR A 45 -23.09 6.28 26.09
C TYR A 45 -22.28 5.02 26.44
N GLY A 46 -20.96 5.02 26.23
CA GLY A 46 -20.08 3.87 26.49
C GLY A 46 -19.89 2.92 25.29
N ALA A 47 -20.60 3.12 24.18
CA ALA A 47 -20.45 2.33 22.96
C ALA A 47 -19.48 2.99 21.96
N PRO A 48 -18.47 2.26 21.44
CA PRO A 48 -17.57 2.78 20.43
C PRO A 48 -18.28 3.08 19.10
N VAL A 49 -18.00 4.25 18.52
CA VAL A 49 -18.50 4.68 17.22
C VAL A 49 -17.32 4.95 16.29
N ILE A 50 -17.34 4.35 15.10
CA ILE A 50 -16.40 4.67 14.02
C ILE A 50 -17.16 5.49 12.98
N VAL A 51 -16.67 6.70 12.71
CA VAL A 51 -17.30 7.64 11.78
C VAL A 51 -16.37 7.89 10.59
N SER A 52 -16.77 7.40 9.42
CA SER A 52 -16.07 7.65 8.15
C SER A 52 -16.42 9.02 7.58
N GLY A 53 -15.42 9.74 7.04
CA GLY A 53 -15.62 11.05 6.43
C GLY A 53 -15.50 12.25 7.39
N GLY A 54 -15.06 12.00 8.62
CA GLY A 54 -14.82 13.01 9.64
C GLY A 54 -13.36 13.33 9.87
N LEU A 55 -13.09 14.49 10.45
CA LEU A 55 -11.79 14.91 10.96
C LEU A 55 -11.83 15.10 12.49
N PRO A 56 -10.69 14.97 13.19
CA PRO A 56 -10.64 15.20 14.62
C PRO A 56 -11.11 16.59 15.03
N GLY A 57 -11.88 16.67 16.12
CA GLY A 57 -12.39 17.92 16.67
C GLY A 57 -13.69 18.42 16.05
N GLU A 58 -14.13 17.84 14.94
CA GLU A 58 -15.38 18.26 14.29
C GLU A 58 -16.62 17.88 15.09
N VAL A 59 -17.66 18.70 14.97
CA VAL A 59 -19.03 18.35 15.38
C VAL A 59 -19.84 18.05 14.14
N VAL A 60 -20.44 16.86 14.08
CA VAL A 60 -21.14 16.36 12.90
C VAL A 60 -22.49 15.75 13.25
N ILE A 61 -23.40 15.73 12.28
CA ILE A 61 -24.49 14.77 12.25
C ILE A 61 -23.97 13.51 11.56
N ALA A 62 -23.91 12.41 12.29
CA ALA A 62 -23.50 11.10 11.80
C ALA A 62 -24.73 10.23 11.50
N GLU A 63 -24.72 9.55 10.35
CA GLU A 63 -25.74 8.57 9.97
C GLU A 63 -25.22 7.15 10.24
N VAL A 64 -25.98 6.35 10.97
CA VAL A 64 -25.64 4.96 11.25
C VAL A 64 -25.72 4.14 9.97
N GLN A 65 -24.61 3.54 9.55
CA GLN A 65 -24.62 2.57 8.45
C GLN A 65 -24.92 1.16 8.95
N LYS A 66 -24.29 0.78 10.07
CA LYS A 66 -24.39 -0.58 10.60
C LYS A 66 -23.99 -0.65 12.07
N LYS A 67 -24.74 -1.44 12.83
CA LYS A 67 -24.42 -1.81 14.21
C LYS A 67 -23.73 -3.18 14.23
N PHE A 68 -22.61 -3.27 14.94
CA PHE A 68 -21.87 -4.51 15.21
C PHE A 68 -21.76 -4.69 16.73
N PRO A 69 -21.61 -5.92 17.25
CA PRO A 69 -21.48 -6.12 18.69
C PRO A 69 -20.34 -5.32 19.32
N GLU A 70 -19.24 -5.09 18.61
CA GLU A 70 -18.10 -4.37 19.14
C GLU A 70 -18.08 -2.85 18.85
N ARG A 71 -18.99 -2.34 18.00
CA ARG A 71 -19.02 -0.91 17.60
C ARG A 71 -20.22 -0.54 16.72
N ILE A 72 -20.52 0.75 16.66
CA ILE A 72 -21.39 1.36 15.66
C ILE A 72 -20.53 1.90 14.51
N ALA A 73 -20.87 1.58 13.26
CA ALA A 73 -20.26 2.17 12.08
C ALA A 73 -21.20 3.21 11.47
N ALA A 74 -20.70 4.43 11.30
CA ALA A 74 -21.45 5.57 10.80
C ALA A 74 -20.64 6.35 9.75
N ILE A 75 -21.33 7.22 9.02
CA ILE A 75 -20.72 8.18 8.09
C ILE A 75 -21.12 9.60 8.49
N VAL A 76 -20.29 10.59 8.14
CA VAL A 76 -20.66 12.00 8.24
C VAL A 76 -21.76 12.30 7.22
N ALA A 77 -22.96 12.65 7.69
CA ALA A 77 -24.08 13.10 6.86
C ALA A 77 -24.07 14.63 6.71
N GLN A 78 -23.70 15.35 7.77
CA GLN A 78 -23.56 16.80 7.76
C GLN A 78 -22.46 17.23 8.74
N VAL A 79 -21.65 18.21 8.34
CA VAL A 79 -20.67 18.85 9.22
C VAL A 79 -21.29 20.12 9.81
N LEU A 80 -21.29 20.24 11.14
CA LEU A 80 -21.80 21.41 11.86
C LEU A 80 -20.66 22.38 12.19
N GLU A 81 -19.55 21.84 12.68
CA GLU A 81 -18.32 22.57 13.00
C GLU A 81 -17.15 21.91 12.26
N PRO A 82 -16.72 22.45 11.09
CA PRO A 82 -15.67 21.85 10.29
C PRO A 82 -14.27 22.16 10.86
N ALA A 83 -13.34 21.23 10.66
CA ALA A 83 -11.91 21.50 10.86
C ALA A 83 -11.37 22.39 9.73
N ASP A 84 -10.32 23.17 10.00
CA ASP A 84 -9.73 24.11 9.03
C ASP A 84 -9.18 23.38 7.79
N GLU A 85 -8.76 22.13 7.95
CA GLU A 85 -8.19 21.29 6.90
C GLU A 85 -9.24 20.57 6.06
N ARG A 86 -10.54 20.73 6.36
CA ARG A 86 -11.62 20.12 5.58
C ARG A 86 -11.74 20.76 4.20
N ILE A 87 -11.91 19.91 3.19
CA ILE A 87 -12.27 20.30 1.82
C ILE A 87 -13.48 19.49 1.33
N GLU A 88 -14.11 19.97 0.26
CA GLU A 88 -15.16 19.21 -0.43
C GLU A 88 -14.55 18.06 -1.23
N PRO A 89 -15.00 16.80 -1.05
CA PRO A 89 -14.50 15.66 -1.80
C PRO A 89 -14.93 15.74 -3.26
N ALA A 90 -13.96 15.60 -4.18
CA ALA A 90 -14.24 15.71 -5.62
C ALA A 90 -15.04 14.52 -6.20
N CYS A 91 -14.95 13.33 -5.59
CA CYS A 91 -15.61 12.12 -6.10
C CYS A 91 -17.04 12.02 -5.59
N LYS A 92 -18.01 11.94 -6.52
CA LYS A 92 -19.44 11.69 -6.20
C LYS A 92 -19.71 10.37 -5.47
N TYR A 93 -18.77 9.43 -5.49
CA TYR A 93 -18.88 8.14 -4.82
C TYR A 93 -18.17 8.09 -3.45
N PHE A 94 -17.64 9.22 -2.97
CA PHE A 94 -16.96 9.28 -1.68
C PHE A 94 -17.88 8.77 -0.56
N LEU A 95 -17.31 8.03 0.41
CA LEU A 95 -18.01 7.24 1.46
C LEU A 95 -18.85 6.05 0.96
N ALA A 96 -19.58 6.16 -0.16
CA ALA A 96 -20.34 5.05 -0.72
C ALA A 96 -19.42 3.94 -1.26
N CYS A 97 -18.41 4.29 -2.07
CA CYS A 97 -17.47 3.34 -2.66
C CYS A 97 -16.51 2.72 -1.63
N SER A 98 -16.17 3.45 -0.56
CA SER A 98 -15.17 3.10 0.49
C SER A 98 -13.71 2.90 0.02
N GLY A 99 -13.40 3.17 -1.26
CA GLY A 99 -12.04 3.06 -1.79
C GLY A 99 -11.09 4.17 -1.33
N CYS A 100 -11.58 5.40 -1.18
CA CYS A 100 -10.84 6.55 -0.65
C CYS A 100 -11.32 6.88 0.76
N GLN A 101 -10.41 7.24 1.66
CA GLN A 101 -10.76 7.62 3.03
C GLN A 101 -10.72 9.14 3.23
N TRP A 102 -9.86 9.87 2.50
CA TRP A 102 -9.49 11.24 2.85
C TRP A 102 -9.68 12.28 1.76
N GLN A 103 -10.59 12.08 0.80
CA GLN A 103 -10.86 13.12 -0.22
C GLN A 103 -11.43 14.42 0.36
N HIS A 104 -11.98 14.38 1.57
CA HIS A 104 -12.48 15.53 2.31
C HIS A 104 -11.41 16.23 3.15
N VAL A 105 -10.14 15.81 3.02
CA VAL A 105 -9.00 16.33 3.79
C VAL A 105 -8.06 17.03 2.83
N SER A 106 -7.64 18.26 3.16
CA SER A 106 -6.64 18.99 2.39
C SER A 106 -5.38 18.13 2.19
N TYR A 107 -4.75 18.23 1.03
CA TYR A 107 -3.68 17.32 0.68
C TYR A 107 -2.47 17.44 1.63
N ASP A 108 -2.12 18.66 2.03
CA ASP A 108 -1.03 18.92 2.97
C ASP A 108 -1.31 18.26 4.32
N HIS A 109 -2.56 18.27 4.78
CA HIS A 109 -2.95 17.57 6.00
C HIS A 109 -2.97 16.04 5.83
N GLN A 110 -3.28 15.50 4.63
CA GLN A 110 -3.09 14.07 4.37
C GLN A 110 -1.62 13.66 4.55
N LEU A 111 -0.66 14.48 4.10
CA LEU A 111 0.77 14.21 4.27
C LEU A 111 1.16 14.24 5.75
N GLN A 112 0.61 15.18 6.53
CA GLN A 112 0.81 15.26 7.98
C GLN A 112 0.26 14.01 8.69
N LEU A 113 -0.99 13.62 8.43
CA LEU A 113 -1.62 12.44 9.02
C LEU A 113 -0.83 11.15 8.73
N LYS A 114 -0.26 11.02 7.52
CA LYS A 114 0.61 9.88 7.17
C LYS A 114 1.89 9.86 7.99
N ARG A 115 2.54 11.02 8.15
CA ARG A 115 3.73 11.16 8.98
C ARG A 115 3.43 10.84 10.44
N GLU A 116 2.37 11.42 11.00
CA GLU A 116 1.96 11.20 12.38
C GLU A 116 1.65 9.74 12.67
N ARG A 117 1.01 9.03 11.73
CA ARG A 117 0.80 7.59 11.84
C ARG A 117 2.12 6.84 11.98
N VAL A 118 3.11 7.14 11.14
CA VAL A 118 4.43 6.49 11.20
C VAL A 118 5.17 6.85 12.50
N GLN A 119 5.13 8.13 12.90
CA GLN A 119 5.74 8.60 14.15
C GLN A 119 5.15 7.90 15.38
N ARG A 120 3.82 7.70 15.41
CA ARG A 120 3.14 7.00 16.50
C ARG A 120 3.57 5.55 16.61
N GLU A 121 3.72 4.84 15.50
CA GLU A 121 4.18 3.45 15.53
C GLU A 121 5.63 3.31 16.00
N ILE A 122 6.50 4.25 15.61
CA ILE A 122 7.90 4.31 16.07
C ILE A 122 7.97 4.61 17.57
N ALA A 123 7.16 5.56 18.05
CA ALA A 123 7.14 5.96 19.45
C ALA A 123 6.70 4.85 20.43
N ASN A 124 6.14 3.74 19.92
CA ASN A 124 5.81 2.57 20.74
C ASN A 124 7.07 1.81 21.23
N TYR A 125 8.25 2.09 20.68
CA TYR A 125 9.49 1.38 20.95
C TYR A 125 10.53 2.31 21.61
N GLU A 126 11.04 1.92 22.78
CA GLU A 126 11.99 2.71 23.55
C GLU A 126 13.31 2.92 22.79
N THR A 127 13.78 1.89 22.06
CA THR A 127 15.00 1.94 21.23
C THR A 127 14.92 2.98 20.11
N LEU A 128 13.70 3.35 19.69
CA LEU A 128 13.45 4.30 18.61
C LEU A 128 12.91 5.65 19.12
N SER A 129 12.81 5.86 20.43
CA SER A 129 12.09 6.99 21.05
C SER A 129 12.62 8.39 20.71
N GLY A 130 13.82 8.51 20.15
CA GLY A 130 14.42 9.76 19.68
C GLY A 130 14.38 9.98 18.16
N VAL A 131 13.80 9.06 17.40
CA VAL A 131 13.79 9.13 15.93
C VAL A 131 12.67 10.04 15.46
N GLU A 132 13.06 11.12 14.78
CA GLU A 132 12.12 12.00 14.09
C GLU A 132 11.79 11.45 12.71
N VAL A 133 10.49 11.34 12.41
CA VAL A 133 10.02 10.96 11.08
C VAL A 133 10.00 12.19 10.18
N ASP A 134 10.54 12.06 8.96
CA ASP A 134 10.54 13.12 7.95
C ASP A 134 9.11 13.48 7.50
N MET A 135 8.97 14.64 6.86
CA MET A 135 7.74 14.96 6.15
C MET A 135 7.48 13.94 5.03
N THR A 136 6.22 13.52 4.92
CA THR A 136 5.78 12.59 3.88
C THR A 136 6.09 13.17 2.50
N VAL A 137 6.82 12.42 1.68
CA VAL A 137 7.11 12.78 0.28
C VAL A 137 5.81 12.75 -0.51
N GLU A 138 5.44 13.89 -1.06
CA GLU A 138 4.21 14.04 -1.83
C GLU A 138 4.22 13.24 -3.13
N SER A 139 3.03 12.86 -3.60
CA SER A 139 2.83 12.28 -4.92
C SER A 139 2.75 13.38 -5.97
N GLN A 140 3.42 13.17 -7.12
CA GLN A 140 3.32 14.06 -8.27
C GLN A 140 1.87 14.28 -8.73
N ARG A 141 1.03 13.25 -8.61
CA ARG A 141 -0.40 13.30 -8.98
C ARG A 141 -1.26 12.82 -7.83
N ARG A 142 -2.29 13.59 -7.48
CA ARG A 142 -3.27 13.28 -6.43
C ARG A 142 -4.44 12.42 -6.94
N PHE A 143 -4.69 12.48 -8.24
CA PHE A 143 -5.74 11.79 -8.99
C PHE A 143 -5.12 11.21 -10.27
N LYS A 144 -5.79 10.23 -10.90
CA LYS A 144 -5.34 9.58 -12.15
C LYS A 144 -3.90 9.07 -12.10
N TYR A 145 -3.49 8.54 -10.95
CA TYR A 145 -2.17 7.95 -10.75
C TYR A 145 -2.20 6.43 -10.80
N ARG A 146 -3.37 5.82 -10.61
CA ARG A 146 -3.50 4.39 -10.34
C ARG A 146 -3.63 3.60 -11.63
N ASN A 147 -2.59 2.83 -11.94
CA ASN A 147 -2.47 2.03 -13.16
C ASN A 147 -3.14 0.64 -13.06
N HIS A 148 -3.60 0.23 -11.86
CA HIS A 148 -4.21 -1.08 -11.62
C HIS A 148 -5.49 -0.97 -10.78
N GLY A 149 -6.59 -1.46 -11.36
CA GLY A 149 -7.88 -1.63 -10.69
C GLY A 149 -8.37 -3.07 -10.68
N ARG A 150 -8.95 -3.51 -9.56
CA ARG A 150 -9.73 -4.75 -9.46
C ARG A 150 -11.17 -4.41 -9.09
N PHE A 151 -12.07 -4.62 -10.03
CA PHE A 151 -13.48 -4.25 -9.95
C PHE A 151 -14.33 -5.47 -9.59
N THR A 152 -15.42 -5.19 -8.89
CA THR A 152 -16.50 -6.15 -8.64
C THR A 152 -17.53 -6.02 -9.74
N ILE A 153 -18.08 -7.15 -10.17
CA ILE A 153 -19.23 -7.16 -11.07
C ILE A 153 -20.50 -7.32 -10.25
N GLY A 154 -21.48 -6.45 -10.50
CA GLY A 154 -22.79 -6.46 -9.86
C GLY A 154 -23.56 -7.75 -10.12
N LYS A 155 -24.58 -7.99 -9.31
CA LYS A 155 -25.39 -9.22 -9.35
C LYS A 155 -26.86 -8.88 -9.22
N TYR A 156 -27.72 -9.79 -9.67
CA TYR A 156 -29.17 -9.66 -9.60
C TYR A 156 -29.65 -8.43 -10.40
N GLU A 157 -30.10 -7.38 -9.72
CA GLU A 157 -30.53 -6.12 -10.35
C GLU A 157 -29.36 -5.36 -11.00
N ASP A 158 -28.15 -5.48 -10.44
CA ASP A 158 -26.93 -4.86 -10.97
C ASP A 158 -26.13 -5.79 -11.90
N SER A 159 -26.76 -6.84 -12.45
CA SER A 159 -26.06 -7.87 -13.23
C SER A 159 -25.32 -7.26 -14.42
N GLY A 160 -24.01 -7.49 -14.50
CA GLY A 160 -23.16 -6.98 -15.58
C GLY A 160 -22.62 -5.57 -15.37
N GLU A 161 -23.00 -4.88 -14.29
CA GLU A 161 -22.42 -3.59 -13.92
C GLU A 161 -21.03 -3.74 -13.30
N VAL A 162 -20.15 -2.78 -13.56
CA VAL A 162 -18.79 -2.68 -13.04
C VAL A 162 -18.74 -1.66 -11.92
N GLY A 163 -18.15 -2.03 -10.79
CA GLY A 163 -18.04 -1.14 -9.66
C GLY A 163 -17.28 -1.72 -8.47
N TYR A 164 -17.65 -1.26 -7.28
CA TYR A 164 -17.09 -1.72 -6.01
C TYR A 164 -18.17 -2.15 -5.04
N LYS A 165 -17.74 -2.78 -3.95
CA LYS A 165 -18.61 -3.17 -2.85
C LYS A 165 -18.22 -2.40 -1.61
N ASN A 166 -19.16 -1.65 -1.03
CA ASN A 166 -18.92 -0.90 0.20
C ASN A 166 -18.40 -1.85 1.31
N ALA A 167 -17.33 -1.43 1.99
CA ALA A 167 -16.65 -2.26 2.99
C ALA A 167 -17.53 -2.61 4.21
N VAL A 168 -18.46 -1.73 4.57
CA VAL A 168 -19.34 -1.81 5.75
C VAL A 168 -20.71 -2.37 5.37
N THR A 169 -21.46 -1.67 4.53
CA THR A 169 -22.85 -2.00 4.18
C THR A 169 -22.95 -3.20 3.25
N ARG A 170 -21.86 -3.52 2.53
CA ARG A 170 -21.81 -4.57 1.50
C ARG A 170 -22.71 -4.29 0.30
N GLN A 171 -23.22 -3.08 0.14
CA GLN A 171 -23.94 -2.67 -1.07
C GLN A 171 -22.97 -2.52 -2.24
N PHE A 172 -23.45 -2.85 -3.43
CA PHE A 172 -22.73 -2.59 -4.67
C PHE A 172 -22.83 -1.10 -5.01
N VAL A 173 -21.78 -0.57 -5.60
CA VAL A 173 -21.71 0.82 -6.06
C VAL A 173 -21.19 0.78 -7.48
N ARG A 174 -22.08 1.06 -8.44
CA ARG A 174 -21.74 1.27 -9.85
C ARG A 174 -20.75 2.42 -9.98
N ILE A 175 -19.65 2.18 -10.69
CA ILE A 175 -18.62 3.20 -10.93
C ILE A 175 -18.57 3.48 -12.43
N GLU A 176 -18.87 4.72 -12.81
CA GLU A 176 -18.71 5.19 -14.19
C GLU A 176 -17.28 5.69 -14.41
N GLU A 177 -16.75 6.43 -13.43
CA GLU A 177 -15.40 6.97 -13.47
C GLU A 177 -14.81 6.96 -12.04
N CYS A 178 -13.59 6.45 -11.90
CA CYS A 178 -12.84 6.54 -10.66
C CYS A 178 -11.73 7.58 -10.80
N LEU A 179 -11.81 8.67 -10.01
CA LEU A 179 -10.82 9.75 -10.06
C LEU A 179 -9.39 9.32 -9.71
N LEU A 180 -9.19 8.18 -9.05
CA LEU A 180 -7.83 7.66 -8.81
C LEU A 180 -7.23 6.94 -10.01
N MET A 181 -8.07 6.31 -10.83
CA MET A 181 -7.64 5.44 -11.91
C MET A 181 -7.13 6.22 -13.11
N ASP A 182 -6.15 5.65 -13.79
CA ASP A 182 -5.69 6.13 -15.10
C ASP A 182 -6.86 6.17 -16.10
N GLU A 183 -6.76 7.07 -17.09
CA GLU A 183 -7.81 7.27 -18.09
C GLU A 183 -8.10 6.01 -18.89
N LYS A 184 -7.07 5.23 -19.27
CA LYS A 184 -7.25 3.97 -20.01
C LYS A 184 -8.08 2.95 -19.21
N VAL A 185 -7.96 2.97 -17.88
CA VAL A 185 -8.77 2.11 -17.00
C VAL A 185 -10.22 2.58 -16.99
N ASN A 186 -10.46 3.89 -16.88
CA ASN A 186 -11.81 4.47 -16.91
C ASN A 186 -12.49 4.26 -18.27
N ASP A 187 -11.76 4.41 -19.38
CA ASP A 187 -12.25 4.12 -20.73
C ASP A 187 -12.68 2.65 -20.86
N THR A 188 -11.88 1.74 -20.29
CA THR A 188 -12.22 0.30 -20.28
C THR A 188 -13.46 0.02 -19.44
N ILE A 189 -13.60 0.65 -18.26
CA ILE A 189 -14.82 0.54 -17.43
C ILE A 189 -16.04 1.00 -18.25
N ALA A 190 -15.97 2.17 -18.87
CA ALA A 190 -17.06 2.73 -19.68
C ALA A 190 -17.42 1.82 -20.85
N LEU A 191 -16.42 1.20 -21.49
CA LEU A 191 -16.61 0.29 -22.62
C LEU A 191 -17.39 -0.97 -22.26
N VAL A 192 -17.04 -1.59 -21.12
CA VAL A 192 -17.60 -2.88 -20.68
C VAL A 192 -18.80 -2.74 -19.75
N GLN A 193 -19.14 -1.52 -19.34
CA GLN A 193 -20.28 -1.26 -18.45
C GLN A 193 -21.55 -1.91 -19.02
N ASP A 194 -22.34 -2.52 -18.14
CA ASP A 194 -23.59 -3.25 -18.48
C ASP A 194 -23.42 -4.51 -19.35
N LYS A 195 -22.19 -4.95 -19.63
CA LYS A 195 -21.90 -6.09 -20.54
C LYS A 195 -21.17 -7.25 -19.88
N MET A 196 -21.02 -7.23 -18.56
CA MET A 196 -20.20 -8.18 -17.81
C MET A 196 -21.01 -9.32 -17.16
N GLU A 197 -22.21 -9.61 -17.67
CA GLU A 197 -23.07 -10.64 -17.09
C GLU A 197 -22.36 -12.00 -17.01
N GLY A 198 -22.59 -12.73 -15.90
CA GLY A 198 -21.94 -14.01 -15.62
C GLY A 198 -20.51 -13.90 -15.05
N GLN A 199 -19.89 -12.72 -15.09
CA GLN A 199 -18.62 -12.46 -14.41
C GLN A 199 -18.84 -12.10 -12.93
N THR A 200 -17.79 -12.24 -12.13
CA THR A 200 -17.83 -11.83 -10.71
C THR A 200 -16.87 -10.70 -10.40
N GLN A 201 -15.76 -10.62 -11.14
CA GLN A 201 -14.69 -9.65 -10.94
C GLN A 201 -13.96 -9.42 -12.26
N MET A 202 -13.35 -8.24 -12.37
CA MET A 202 -12.47 -7.88 -13.47
C MET A 202 -11.24 -7.16 -12.91
N SER A 203 -10.07 -7.39 -13.50
CA SER A 203 -8.85 -6.67 -13.21
C SER A 203 -8.35 -5.99 -14.47
N ILE A 204 -8.02 -4.70 -14.38
CA ILE A 204 -7.46 -3.91 -15.48
C ILE A 204 -6.13 -3.33 -15.01
N ARG A 205 -5.06 -3.61 -15.74
CA ARG A 205 -3.74 -2.99 -15.60
C ARG A 205 -3.39 -2.27 -16.89
N VAL A 206 -2.78 -1.10 -16.77
CA VAL A 206 -2.32 -0.32 -17.91
C VAL A 206 -0.87 0.09 -17.68
N GLY A 207 -0.06 0.12 -18.73
CA GLY A 207 1.19 0.86 -18.71
C GLY A 207 0.87 2.35 -18.83
N VAL A 208 1.31 3.15 -17.85
CA VAL A 208 1.14 4.60 -17.86
C VAL A 208 2.09 5.22 -18.88
N ASN A 209 3.29 4.66 -19.02
CA ASN A 209 4.33 5.14 -19.93
C ASN A 209 4.46 4.28 -21.20
N THR A 210 3.56 3.30 -21.38
CA THR A 210 3.50 2.43 -22.57
C THR A 210 2.05 2.34 -23.09
N ASP A 211 1.84 1.67 -24.23
CA ASP A 211 0.50 1.35 -24.73
C ASP A 211 -0.01 -0.02 -24.26
N SER A 212 0.70 -0.66 -23.34
CA SER A 212 0.34 -1.99 -22.85
C SER A 212 -0.89 -1.95 -21.95
N MET A 213 -1.74 -2.96 -22.07
CA MET A 213 -2.92 -3.14 -21.24
C MET A 213 -3.16 -4.62 -21.00
N LEU A 214 -3.65 -4.94 -19.80
CA LEU A 214 -4.02 -6.27 -19.39
C LEU A 214 -5.38 -6.24 -18.72
N VAL A 215 -6.32 -7.00 -19.29
CA VAL A 215 -7.67 -7.20 -18.75
C VAL A 215 -7.86 -8.68 -18.41
N GLN A 216 -8.24 -8.98 -17.17
CA GLN A 216 -8.42 -10.33 -16.64
C GLN A 216 -9.77 -10.48 -15.92
N PRO A 217 -10.40 -11.67 -15.89
CA PRO A 217 -9.99 -12.91 -16.56
C PRO A 217 -10.13 -12.85 -18.09
N LYS A 218 -9.80 -13.93 -18.79
CA LYS A 218 -10.21 -14.11 -20.19
C LYS A 218 -11.74 -14.18 -20.27
N MET A 219 -12.32 -13.35 -21.13
CA MET A 219 -13.76 -13.25 -21.34
C MET A 219 -14.08 -12.80 -22.77
N GLU A 220 -15.18 -13.30 -23.31
CA GLU A 220 -15.74 -12.84 -24.58
C GLU A 220 -16.89 -11.89 -24.26
N ILE A 221 -16.77 -10.64 -24.69
CA ILE A 221 -17.80 -9.62 -24.46
C ILE A 221 -18.46 -9.31 -25.81
N PRO A 222 -19.75 -9.66 -26.01
CA PRO A 222 -20.42 -9.48 -27.30
C PRO A 222 -20.38 -8.04 -27.81
N GLY A 223 -20.01 -7.87 -29.07
CA GLY A 223 -19.99 -6.56 -29.74
C GLY A 223 -18.86 -5.62 -29.30
N LEU A 224 -17.84 -6.14 -28.62
CA LEU A 224 -16.67 -5.39 -28.19
C LEU A 224 -15.38 -6.01 -28.69
N ASP A 225 -14.55 -5.20 -29.33
CA ASP A 225 -13.18 -5.56 -29.71
C ASP A 225 -12.22 -5.23 -28.54
N LEU A 226 -12.43 -5.90 -27.40
CA LEU A 226 -11.56 -5.77 -26.23
C LEU A 226 -10.76 -7.06 -26.05
N VAL A 227 -9.44 -6.94 -26.11
CA VAL A 227 -8.54 -8.08 -25.85
C VAL A 227 -8.48 -8.34 -24.33
N THR A 228 -8.86 -9.55 -23.93
CA THR A 228 -8.84 -10.01 -22.53
C THR A 228 -8.05 -11.30 -22.38
N GLY A 229 -7.67 -11.63 -21.14
CA GLY A 229 -6.87 -12.83 -20.85
C GLY A 229 -5.39 -12.68 -21.17
N VAL A 230 -4.91 -11.45 -21.41
CA VAL A 230 -3.49 -11.13 -21.64
C VAL A 230 -2.70 -11.50 -20.38
N GLN A 231 -1.61 -12.26 -20.54
CA GLN A 231 -0.86 -12.78 -19.38
C GLN A 231 0.13 -11.77 -18.79
N HIS A 232 0.64 -10.84 -19.59
CA HIS A 232 1.60 -9.83 -19.16
C HIS A 232 1.21 -8.45 -19.68
N TYR A 233 1.58 -7.40 -18.96
CA TYR A 233 1.62 -6.04 -19.48
C TYR A 233 3.03 -5.47 -19.32
N GLU A 234 3.32 -4.42 -20.06
CA GLU A 234 4.59 -3.70 -19.99
C GLU A 234 4.37 -2.32 -19.36
N GLU A 235 5.26 -1.93 -18.45
CA GLU A 235 5.37 -0.55 -17.96
C GLU A 235 6.80 -0.06 -18.15
N GLU A 236 6.98 1.24 -18.29
CA GLU A 236 8.32 1.86 -18.33
C GLU A 236 8.55 2.72 -17.09
N VAL A 237 9.66 2.50 -16.41
CA VAL A 237 10.08 3.27 -15.23
C VAL A 237 11.52 3.71 -15.44
N ARG A 238 11.76 5.03 -15.45
CA ARG A 238 13.10 5.62 -15.63
C ARG A 238 13.87 5.07 -16.85
N GLY A 239 13.17 4.79 -17.95
CA GLY A 239 13.74 4.27 -19.19
C GLY A 239 13.98 2.75 -19.22
N SER A 240 13.71 2.04 -18.13
CA SER A 240 13.72 0.56 -18.09
C SER A 240 12.31 0.02 -18.26
N ARG A 241 12.16 -1.01 -19.11
CA ARG A 241 10.86 -1.67 -19.34
C ARG A 241 10.67 -2.88 -18.45
N PHE A 242 9.50 -2.98 -17.85
CA PHE A 242 9.12 -4.07 -16.96
C PHE A 242 7.94 -4.83 -17.57
N THR A 243 8.17 -6.08 -17.96
CA THR A 243 7.15 -7.08 -18.25
C THR A 243 6.68 -7.66 -16.94
N VAL A 244 5.37 -7.62 -16.70
CA VAL A 244 4.78 -8.05 -15.42
C VAL A 244 3.60 -8.95 -15.68
N ALA A 245 3.63 -10.16 -15.13
CA ALA A 245 2.52 -11.10 -15.23
C ALA A 245 1.27 -10.62 -14.48
N ALA A 246 0.09 -11.11 -14.89
CA ALA A 246 -1.19 -10.83 -14.23
C ALA A 246 -1.18 -11.16 -12.72
N SER A 247 -0.43 -12.20 -12.34
CA SER A 247 -0.27 -12.68 -10.97
C SER A 247 0.79 -11.93 -10.17
N SER A 248 1.74 -11.28 -10.84
CA SER A 248 2.87 -10.59 -10.22
C SER A 248 2.45 -9.23 -9.67
N PHE A 249 3.16 -8.78 -8.64
CA PHE A 249 2.97 -7.45 -8.06
C PHE A 249 3.78 -6.40 -8.82
N PHE A 250 3.23 -5.19 -8.91
CA PHE A 250 3.91 -4.00 -9.40
C PHE A 250 3.30 -2.78 -8.74
N GLN A 251 4.09 -1.72 -8.57
CA GLN A 251 3.62 -0.50 -7.92
C GLN A 251 2.52 0.16 -8.76
N VAL A 252 1.43 0.56 -8.09
CA VAL A 252 0.24 1.08 -8.79
C VAL A 252 0.36 2.55 -9.19
N ASN A 253 1.37 3.24 -8.69
CA ASN A 253 1.65 4.65 -8.94
C ASN A 253 3.07 4.77 -9.53
N THR A 254 3.18 4.65 -10.86
CA THR A 254 4.46 4.62 -11.59
C THR A 254 5.29 5.89 -11.37
N GLY A 255 4.63 7.05 -11.27
CA GLY A 255 5.29 8.32 -10.98
C GLY A 255 5.93 8.32 -9.58
N GLN A 256 5.21 7.82 -8.58
CA GLN A 256 5.73 7.78 -7.22
C GLN A 256 6.75 6.68 -6.97
N LEU A 257 6.69 5.56 -7.70
CA LEU A 257 7.80 4.61 -7.74
C LEU A 257 9.09 5.29 -8.26
N SER A 258 8.99 6.09 -9.32
CA SER A 258 10.16 6.82 -9.85
C SER A 258 10.75 7.77 -8.80
N ARG A 259 9.90 8.45 -8.02
CA ARG A 259 10.33 9.32 -6.92
C ARG A 259 10.96 8.53 -5.77
N ALA A 260 10.33 7.42 -5.35
CA ALA A 260 10.88 6.55 -4.29
C ALA A 260 12.29 6.05 -4.65
N VAL A 261 12.54 5.75 -5.93
CA VAL A 261 13.88 5.40 -6.44
C VAL A 261 14.90 6.54 -6.30
N ASP A 262 14.50 7.80 -6.51
CA ASP A 262 15.38 8.94 -6.25
C ASP A 262 15.70 9.07 -4.75
N GLU A 263 14.68 8.98 -3.89
CA GLU A 263 14.85 9.03 -2.43
C GLU A 263 15.81 7.94 -1.94
N VAL A 264 15.61 6.69 -2.41
CA VAL A 264 16.50 5.56 -2.08
C VAL A 264 17.94 5.85 -2.49
N ARG A 265 18.16 6.32 -3.72
CA ARG A 265 19.51 6.61 -4.21
C ARG A 265 20.18 7.74 -3.41
N GLU A 266 19.44 8.79 -3.09
CA GLU A 266 19.94 9.93 -2.30
C GLU A 266 20.32 9.50 -0.88
N LEU A 267 19.49 8.68 -0.22
CA LEU A 267 19.76 8.21 1.15
C LEU A 267 20.90 7.18 1.22
N LEU A 268 21.04 6.34 0.20
CA LEU A 268 22.08 5.30 0.18
C LEU A 268 23.47 5.83 -0.17
N GLU A 269 23.58 6.97 -0.86
CA GLU A 269 24.87 7.58 -1.24
C GLU A 269 25.83 6.59 -1.95
N LEU A 270 25.27 5.82 -2.88
CA LEU A 270 25.97 4.76 -3.61
C LEU A 270 27.16 5.32 -4.42
N ARG A 271 28.31 4.64 -4.34
CA ARG A 271 29.55 5.02 -5.04
C ARG A 271 29.82 4.21 -6.30
N GLY A 272 29.11 3.10 -6.50
CA GLY A 272 29.30 2.19 -7.63
C GLY A 272 30.20 0.99 -7.33
N ASP A 273 30.73 0.88 -6.12
CA ASP A 273 31.57 -0.24 -5.68
C ASP A 273 30.81 -1.24 -4.79
N GLU A 274 29.57 -0.93 -4.43
CA GLU A 274 28.76 -1.71 -3.49
C GLU A 274 28.24 -3.03 -4.08
N VAL A 275 28.21 -4.06 -3.24
CA VAL A 275 27.38 -5.26 -3.47
C VAL A 275 26.05 -5.10 -2.73
N MET A 276 24.96 -5.08 -3.50
CA MET A 276 23.61 -4.89 -3.00
C MET A 276 22.81 -6.19 -3.02
N VAL A 277 22.06 -6.46 -1.95
CA VAL A 277 21.04 -7.52 -1.92
C VAL A 277 19.66 -6.89 -1.92
N ASP A 278 18.82 -7.28 -2.86
CA ASP A 278 17.40 -6.92 -2.95
C ASP A 278 16.55 -8.11 -2.49
N ALA A 279 16.20 -8.13 -1.20
CA ALA A 279 15.40 -9.19 -0.61
C ALA A 279 13.91 -8.91 -0.81
N TYR A 280 13.16 -9.94 -1.22
CA TYR A 280 11.77 -9.83 -1.66
C TYR A 280 11.62 -9.03 -2.96
N CYS A 281 12.56 -9.20 -3.89
CA CYS A 281 12.69 -8.33 -5.06
C CYS A 281 11.51 -8.39 -6.04
N GLY A 282 10.60 -9.38 -5.91
CA GLY A 282 9.47 -9.54 -6.80
C GLY A 282 9.91 -9.66 -8.26
N VAL A 283 9.47 -8.72 -9.10
CA VAL A 283 9.82 -8.67 -10.53
C VAL A 283 11.12 -7.91 -10.81
N GLY A 284 11.93 -7.64 -9.79
CA GLY A 284 13.27 -7.05 -9.91
C GLY A 284 13.30 -5.53 -10.10
N VAL A 285 12.27 -4.80 -9.67
CA VAL A 285 12.18 -3.34 -9.90
C VAL A 285 13.36 -2.59 -9.31
N PHE A 286 13.61 -2.74 -8.00
CA PHE A 286 14.73 -2.05 -7.36
C PHE A 286 16.06 -2.63 -7.84
N ALA A 287 16.19 -3.96 -7.93
CA ALA A 287 17.40 -4.58 -8.44
C ALA A 287 17.86 -4.02 -9.80
N VAL A 288 16.95 -3.90 -10.76
CA VAL A 288 17.25 -3.38 -12.10
C VAL A 288 17.52 -1.88 -12.05
N LEU A 289 16.68 -1.10 -11.36
CA LEU A 289 16.83 0.37 -11.32
C LEU A 289 18.06 0.83 -10.52
N MET A 290 18.53 0.03 -9.56
CA MET A 290 19.75 0.30 -8.78
C MET A 290 21.02 -0.22 -9.45
N SER A 291 20.91 -1.21 -10.34
CA SER A 291 22.06 -1.83 -11.02
C SER A 291 23.06 -0.87 -11.68
N PRO A 292 22.68 0.30 -12.24
CA PRO A 292 23.65 1.23 -12.81
C PRO A 292 24.53 1.95 -11.78
N TYR A 293 24.19 1.88 -10.49
CA TYR A 293 24.81 2.65 -9.41
C TYR A 293 25.62 1.79 -8.43
N VAL A 294 25.74 0.49 -8.67
CA VAL A 294 26.41 -0.46 -7.78
C VAL A 294 27.27 -1.45 -8.56
N LYS A 295 28.21 -2.12 -7.89
CA LYS A 295 29.07 -3.14 -8.51
C LYS A 295 28.26 -4.34 -8.94
N ARG A 296 27.39 -4.84 -8.06
CA ARG A 296 26.58 -6.04 -8.26
C ARG A 296 25.28 -5.97 -7.45
N VAL A 297 24.21 -6.51 -8.00
CA VAL A 297 22.94 -6.73 -7.29
C VAL A 297 22.60 -8.22 -7.26
N VAL A 298 22.17 -8.72 -6.12
CA VAL A 298 21.57 -10.04 -5.98
C VAL A 298 20.13 -9.89 -5.49
N GLY A 299 19.16 -10.21 -6.34
CA GLY A 299 17.74 -10.23 -5.98
C GLY A 299 17.31 -11.61 -5.46
N ILE A 300 16.51 -11.65 -4.40
CA ILE A 300 15.98 -12.89 -3.83
C ILE A 300 14.45 -12.85 -3.86
N GLU A 301 13.82 -13.89 -4.40
CA GLU A 301 12.36 -14.00 -4.46
C GLU A 301 11.91 -15.48 -4.44
N GLU A 302 10.86 -15.79 -3.68
CA GLU A 302 10.35 -17.17 -3.54
C GLU A 302 9.42 -17.59 -4.69
N SER A 303 8.80 -16.61 -5.36
CA SER A 303 7.83 -16.84 -6.42
C SER A 303 8.52 -17.05 -7.75
N VAL A 304 8.50 -18.29 -8.24
CA VAL A 304 9.01 -18.69 -9.56
C VAL A 304 8.56 -17.74 -10.67
N SER A 305 7.26 -17.41 -10.74
CA SER A 305 6.73 -16.52 -11.78
C SER A 305 7.28 -15.10 -11.70
N ALA A 306 7.64 -14.63 -10.50
CA ALA A 306 8.20 -13.30 -10.32
C ALA A 306 9.69 -13.28 -10.69
N ILE A 307 10.43 -14.37 -10.42
CA ILE A 307 11.80 -14.58 -10.91
C ILE A 307 11.83 -14.68 -12.44
N GLU A 308 10.88 -15.37 -13.07
CA GLU A 308 10.75 -15.41 -14.53
C GLU A 308 10.56 -14.00 -15.10
N ASP A 309 9.62 -13.23 -14.54
CA ASP A 309 9.42 -11.81 -14.88
C ASP A 309 10.71 -10.99 -14.64
N ALA A 310 11.39 -11.17 -13.50
CA ALA A 310 12.60 -10.44 -13.14
C ALA A 310 13.75 -10.69 -14.14
N ASN A 311 13.93 -11.93 -14.60
CA ASN A 311 14.91 -12.27 -15.62
C ASN A 311 14.60 -11.63 -16.97
N LEU A 312 13.31 -11.52 -17.35
CA LEU A 312 12.90 -10.78 -18.55
C LEU A 312 13.17 -9.26 -18.40
N ASN A 313 13.12 -8.77 -17.17
CA ASN A 313 13.27 -7.35 -16.81
C ASN A 313 14.71 -6.88 -16.62
N LEU A 314 15.72 -7.71 -16.88
CA LEU A 314 17.13 -7.31 -16.72
C LEU A 314 17.50 -6.05 -17.52
N ASN A 315 16.80 -5.74 -18.63
CA ASN A 315 17.04 -4.55 -19.44
C ASN A 315 18.52 -4.40 -19.88
N GLY A 316 19.21 -5.52 -20.10
CA GLY A 316 20.64 -5.53 -20.45
C GLY A 316 21.60 -5.34 -19.27
N ALA A 317 21.12 -5.25 -18.03
CA ALA A 317 21.95 -5.26 -16.85
C ALA A 317 22.71 -6.59 -16.75
N THR A 318 24.04 -6.50 -16.72
CA THR A 318 24.94 -7.66 -16.64
C THR A 318 25.45 -7.94 -15.23
N ASN A 319 25.15 -7.05 -14.29
CA ASN A 319 25.58 -7.10 -12.90
C ASN A 319 24.44 -7.41 -11.93
N VAL A 320 23.33 -7.97 -12.42
CA VAL A 320 22.19 -8.39 -11.61
C VAL A 320 22.04 -9.91 -11.72
N GLU A 321 21.90 -10.56 -10.57
CA GLU A 321 21.62 -11.99 -10.44
C GLU A 321 20.36 -12.18 -9.62
N PHE A 322 19.52 -13.14 -9.99
CA PHE A 322 18.32 -13.49 -9.23
C PHE A 322 18.42 -14.91 -8.68
N ILE A 323 18.13 -15.06 -7.39
CA ILE A 323 18.08 -16.34 -6.70
C ILE A 323 16.63 -16.66 -6.36
N GLU A 324 16.12 -17.77 -6.89
CA GLU A 324 14.84 -18.33 -6.49
C GLU A 324 14.97 -19.00 -5.12
N GLY A 325 14.25 -18.50 -4.14
CA GLY A 325 14.23 -19.09 -2.82
C GLY A 325 13.57 -18.20 -1.79
N LYS A 326 13.30 -18.81 -0.62
CA LYS A 326 12.83 -18.05 0.52
C LYS A 326 13.96 -17.17 1.05
N THR A 327 13.68 -15.89 1.24
CA THR A 327 14.63 -14.91 1.77
C THR A 327 15.33 -15.40 3.03
N GLU A 328 14.58 -15.96 3.99
CA GLU A 328 15.13 -16.49 5.24
C GLU A 328 16.15 -17.62 5.04
N HIS A 329 15.98 -18.47 4.02
CA HIS A 329 16.89 -19.58 3.77
C HIS A 329 18.12 -19.13 2.98
N VAL A 330 17.89 -18.35 1.91
CA VAL A 330 18.97 -17.86 1.04
C VAL A 330 19.94 -16.97 1.82
N MET A 331 19.43 -16.10 2.70
CA MET A 331 20.28 -15.23 3.51
C MET A 331 21.00 -15.98 4.66
N ALA A 332 20.37 -16.98 5.27
CA ALA A 332 21.00 -17.76 6.33
C ALA A 332 22.21 -18.56 5.82
N ASP A 333 22.07 -19.13 4.61
CA ASP A 333 23.07 -19.95 3.91
C ASP A 333 23.95 -19.13 2.96
N TRP A 334 24.01 -17.80 3.12
CA TRP A 334 24.81 -16.92 2.26
C TRP A 334 26.29 -17.35 2.25
N GLN A 335 26.78 -17.71 1.07
CA GLN A 335 28.14 -18.26 0.84
C GLN A 335 28.95 -17.42 -0.16
N ASP A 336 28.50 -16.22 -0.50
CA ASP A 336 29.24 -15.35 -1.42
C ASP A 336 30.56 -14.87 -0.77
N GLU A 337 31.61 -14.77 -1.58
CA GLU A 337 32.92 -14.28 -1.13
C GLU A 337 32.90 -12.76 -0.90
N ASP A 338 32.07 -12.04 -1.66
CA ASP A 338 31.89 -10.60 -1.49
C ASP A 338 30.99 -10.32 -0.26
N SER A 339 31.42 -9.37 0.58
CA SER A 339 30.58 -8.85 1.66
C SER A 339 29.40 -8.05 1.10
N VAL A 340 28.22 -8.20 1.68
CA VAL A 340 27.05 -7.37 1.34
C VAL A 340 27.27 -5.97 1.90
N ASP A 341 27.29 -4.94 1.07
CA ASP A 341 27.42 -3.54 1.50
C ASP A 341 26.07 -2.91 1.81
N VAL A 342 25.06 -3.21 0.99
CA VAL A 342 23.71 -2.66 1.08
C VAL A 342 22.70 -3.78 1.03
N LEU A 343 21.73 -3.78 1.95
CA LEU A 343 20.64 -4.73 1.94
C LEU A 343 19.29 -4.01 1.92
N LEU A 344 18.49 -4.25 0.88
CA LEU A 344 17.12 -3.76 0.73
C LEU A 344 16.14 -4.84 1.18
N LEU A 345 15.23 -4.49 2.08
CA LEU A 345 14.11 -5.31 2.56
C LEU A 345 12.80 -4.66 2.13
N ASP A 346 12.02 -5.32 1.25
CA ASP A 346 10.63 -4.95 0.94
C ASP A 346 9.67 -6.08 1.34
N PRO A 347 9.51 -6.36 2.65
CA PRO A 347 8.76 -7.51 3.11
C PRO A 347 7.24 -7.37 2.86
N PRO A 348 6.48 -8.49 2.91
CA PRO A 348 5.02 -8.42 2.94
C PRO A 348 4.51 -7.66 4.17
N ARG A 349 3.22 -7.29 4.18
CA ARG A 349 2.54 -6.54 5.28
C ARG A 349 2.72 -7.07 6.71
N VAL A 350 3.18 -8.31 6.88
CA VAL A 350 3.45 -8.89 8.21
C VAL A 350 4.83 -8.52 8.76
N GLY A 351 5.68 -7.89 7.93
CA GLY A 351 7.09 -7.61 8.19
C GLY A 351 8.02 -8.75 7.78
N CYS A 352 9.29 -8.61 8.11
CA CYS A 352 10.33 -9.58 7.88
C CYS A 352 10.10 -10.87 8.68
N HIS A 353 10.57 -11.99 8.15
CA HIS A 353 10.70 -13.21 8.94
C HIS A 353 11.80 -13.01 10.00
N PRO A 354 11.67 -13.54 11.24
CA PRO A 354 12.70 -13.38 12.27
C PRO A 354 14.10 -13.82 11.82
N ASP A 355 14.19 -14.95 11.12
CA ASP A 355 15.47 -15.45 10.59
C ASP A 355 16.11 -14.51 9.55
N VAL A 356 15.31 -13.67 8.85
CA VAL A 356 15.85 -12.62 7.97
C VAL A 356 16.52 -11.53 8.80
N LEU A 357 15.90 -11.08 9.90
CA LEU A 357 16.50 -10.08 10.79
C LEU A 357 17.80 -10.60 11.43
N GLU A 358 17.83 -11.86 11.85
CA GLU A 358 19.04 -12.50 12.35
C GLU A 358 20.12 -12.63 11.26
N SER A 359 19.72 -12.90 10.02
CA SER A 359 20.64 -12.92 8.89
C SER A 359 21.22 -11.53 8.58
N VAL A 360 20.44 -10.45 8.73
CA VAL A 360 20.95 -9.07 8.64
C VAL A 360 22.01 -8.80 9.71
N LYS A 361 21.80 -9.25 10.96
CA LYS A 361 22.78 -9.12 12.04
C LYS A 361 24.06 -9.93 11.79
N LYS A 362 23.94 -11.09 11.12
CA LYS A 362 25.08 -11.96 10.75
C LYS A 362 25.87 -11.41 9.56
N LEU A 363 25.17 -10.91 8.52
CA LEU A 363 25.78 -10.39 7.29
C LEU A 363 26.41 -9.01 7.50
N GLN A 364 25.91 -8.23 8.46
CA GLN A 364 26.42 -6.91 8.81
C GLN A 364 26.58 -5.95 7.61
N PRO A 365 25.57 -5.82 6.72
CA PRO A 365 25.61 -4.80 5.68
C PRO A 365 25.82 -3.41 6.27
N LYS A 366 26.63 -2.58 5.60
CA LYS A 366 26.94 -1.22 6.04
C LYS A 366 25.69 -0.36 6.11
N LYS A 367 24.77 -0.53 5.13
CA LYS A 367 23.47 0.12 5.10
C LYS A 367 22.35 -0.92 4.92
N VAL A 368 21.28 -0.79 5.70
CA VAL A 368 20.04 -1.53 5.50
C VAL A 368 18.95 -0.55 5.10
N LEU A 369 18.32 -0.80 3.97
CA LEU A 369 17.15 -0.07 3.50
C LEU A 369 15.92 -0.94 3.75
N MET A 370 14.91 -0.40 4.42
CA MET A 370 13.64 -1.07 4.63
C MET A 370 12.52 -0.27 3.99
N ILE A 371 11.81 -0.90 3.06
CA ILE A 371 10.60 -0.38 2.42
C ILE A 371 9.41 -1.09 3.04
N SER A 372 8.38 -0.36 3.46
CA SER A 372 7.20 -0.98 4.06
C SER A 372 5.91 -0.20 3.84
N CYS A 373 4.85 -0.95 3.55
CA CYS A 373 3.48 -0.44 3.47
C CYS A 373 2.67 -0.60 4.78
N GLU A 374 3.29 -1.16 5.84
CA GLU A 374 2.68 -1.33 7.16
C GLU A 374 3.60 -0.79 8.27
N PRO A 375 3.35 0.46 8.74
CA PRO A 375 4.20 1.12 9.74
C PRO A 375 4.39 0.35 11.04
N ALA A 376 3.37 -0.37 11.53
CA ALA A 376 3.46 -1.12 12.78
C ALA A 376 4.43 -2.32 12.67
N ALA A 377 4.39 -3.04 11.54
CA ALA A 377 5.32 -4.15 11.29
C ALA A 377 6.75 -3.63 11.08
N MET A 378 6.89 -2.51 10.36
CA MET A 378 8.18 -1.84 10.17
C MET A 378 8.78 -1.42 11.51
N ALA A 379 8.04 -0.70 12.36
CA ALA A 379 8.56 -0.21 13.64
C ALA A 379 9.08 -1.35 14.53
N ARG A 380 8.36 -2.49 14.57
CA ARG A 380 8.82 -3.72 15.23
C ARG A 380 10.15 -4.23 14.67
N ASP A 381 10.26 -4.32 13.34
CA ASP A 381 11.44 -4.89 12.69
C ASP A 381 12.66 -3.96 12.83
N LEU A 382 12.43 -2.64 12.80
CA LEU A 382 13.45 -1.62 13.08
C LEU A 382 13.94 -1.69 14.53
N ASP A 383 13.03 -1.83 15.50
CA ASP A 383 13.38 -2.03 16.92
C ASP A 383 14.28 -3.25 17.11
N LEU A 384 13.94 -4.39 16.50
CA LEU A 384 14.73 -5.61 16.57
C LEU A 384 16.13 -5.51 15.94
N LEU A 385 16.29 -4.66 14.92
CA LEU A 385 17.59 -4.40 14.28
C LEU A 385 18.43 -3.40 15.08
N CYS A 386 17.79 -2.40 15.70
CA CYS A 386 18.45 -1.40 16.54
C CYS A 386 18.76 -1.92 17.95
N ASP A 387 18.11 -3.00 18.39
CA ASP A 387 18.36 -3.64 19.68
C ASP A 387 19.84 -4.02 19.84
N GLY A 388 20.42 -3.70 21.00
CA GLY A 388 21.84 -3.85 21.28
C GLY A 388 22.77 -2.87 20.53
N GLY A 389 22.23 -1.87 19.83
CA GLY A 389 22.99 -0.78 19.22
C GLY A 389 23.81 -1.18 17.97
N MET A 390 23.57 -2.37 17.41
CA MET A 390 24.29 -2.86 16.22
C MET A 390 24.02 -1.99 14.99
N TYR A 391 22.77 -1.55 14.85
CA TYR A 391 22.34 -0.61 13.83
C TYR A 391 21.78 0.65 14.48
N GLN A 392 22.00 1.78 13.82
CA GLN A 392 21.35 3.04 14.12
C GLN A 392 20.33 3.33 13.02
N LEU A 393 19.11 3.68 13.41
CA LEU A 393 18.10 4.17 12.49
C LEU A 393 18.41 5.65 12.16
N ASP A 394 18.81 5.91 10.92
CA ASP A 394 19.24 7.24 10.47
C ASP A 394 18.10 8.05 9.87
N THR A 395 17.16 7.38 9.20
CA THR A 395 16.08 8.05 8.48
C THR A 395 14.83 7.19 8.49
N VAL A 396 13.67 7.85 8.67
CA VAL A 396 12.36 7.29 8.37
C VAL A 396 11.60 8.31 7.55
N ARG A 397 11.34 7.98 6.29
CA ARG A 397 10.70 8.86 5.32
C ARG A 397 9.43 8.22 4.77
N PRO A 398 8.25 8.71 5.16
CA PRO A 398 7.01 8.29 4.54
C PRO A 398 6.93 8.79 3.10
N VAL A 399 6.31 8.00 2.23
CA VAL A 399 6.09 8.30 0.82
C VAL A 399 4.61 8.10 0.52
N ASP A 400 3.98 9.12 -0.06
CA ASP A 400 2.57 9.05 -0.45
C ASP A 400 2.38 8.28 -1.76
N MET A 401 2.50 6.95 -1.70
CA MET A 401 2.22 6.07 -2.84
C MET A 401 0.72 6.05 -3.22
N PHE A 402 -0.16 6.40 -2.28
CA PHE A 402 -1.62 6.29 -2.41
C PHE A 402 -2.36 7.55 -1.93
N PRO A 403 -2.28 8.68 -2.66
CA PRO A 403 -3.04 9.89 -2.35
C PRO A 403 -4.54 9.61 -2.20
N GLN A 404 -5.22 10.41 -1.36
CA GLN A 404 -6.65 10.28 -1.02
C GLN A 404 -7.02 9.06 -0.16
N THR A 405 -6.02 8.26 0.22
CA THR A 405 -6.17 7.09 1.07
C THR A 405 -5.29 7.21 2.31
N ARG A 406 -5.60 6.42 3.32
CA ARG A 406 -4.80 6.29 4.54
C ARG A 406 -3.46 5.56 4.38
N HIS A 407 -3.25 4.91 3.23
CA HIS A 407 -2.09 4.06 3.02
C HIS A 407 -0.85 4.94 2.88
N VAL A 408 0.24 4.48 3.47
CA VAL A 408 1.53 5.14 3.48
C VAL A 408 2.59 4.08 3.21
N GLU A 409 3.49 4.38 2.29
CA GLU A 409 4.72 3.63 2.10
C GLU A 409 5.80 4.30 2.93
N THR A 410 6.78 3.57 3.42
CA THR A 410 7.85 4.12 4.26
C THR A 410 9.19 3.62 3.76
N ILE A 411 10.17 4.52 3.71
CA ILE A 411 11.57 4.22 3.41
C ILE A 411 12.35 4.50 4.69
N SER A 412 12.99 3.47 5.24
CA SER A 412 13.84 3.60 6.42
C SER A 412 15.26 3.17 6.11
N VAL A 413 16.25 3.91 6.60
CA VAL A 413 17.67 3.59 6.42
C VAL A 413 18.34 3.42 7.76
N LEU A 414 19.06 2.30 7.90
CA LEU A 414 19.89 2.02 9.05
C LEU A 414 21.35 1.92 8.64
N SER A 415 22.24 2.48 9.46
CA SER A 415 23.68 2.31 9.32
C SER A 415 24.23 1.39 10.39
N PHE A 416 25.12 0.50 9.99
CA PHE A 416 25.83 -0.37 10.90
C PHE A 416 26.79 0.42 11.79
N GLN A 417 26.68 0.26 13.12
CA GLN A 417 27.53 0.92 14.11
C GLN A 417 28.59 -0.03 14.71
N GLY A 418 28.46 -1.34 14.48
CA GLY A 418 29.21 -2.36 15.18
C GLY A 418 28.56 -2.73 16.52
N ILE A 419 29.05 -3.82 17.14
CA ILE A 419 28.53 -4.27 18.45
C ILE A 419 29.09 -3.34 19.52
N GLN A 420 28.24 -2.52 20.16
CA GLN A 420 28.58 -1.91 21.43
C GLN A 420 28.49 -3.00 22.51
N GLY A 421 29.65 -3.38 23.04
CA GLY A 421 29.82 -4.52 23.95
C GLY A 421 29.28 -4.31 25.36
#